data_AF-A0A6J5DXX9-F1
#
_entry.id   AF-A0A6J5DXX9-F1
#
_cell.length_a   1.000
_cell.length_b   1.000
_cell.length_c   1.000
_cell.angle_alpha   90.00
_cell.angle_beta   90.00
_cell.angle_gamma   90.00
#
_symmetry.space_group_name_H-M   'P 1'
#
loop_
_entity.id
_entity.type
_entity.pdbx_description
1 polymer ?
#
loop_
_entity_poly.entity_id
_entity_poly.type
_entity_poly.pdbx_seq_one_letter_code
_entity_poly.pdbx_strand_id
1 'polypeptide(L)'
;MGKQVVTGWAGCLLGIALVLPVVSRAAAPSFDCAHASTSVETAICGSPALTGADRAMADAYRVARERLDRDAGRKLVEDQKAYLVARDQAFHDASSRADEKGLRENMESRTRFLRGIPARAPAGFSGRWGSVGGLVVVDAADGAYKVSVNTVEPDMGRWVCDAGGIGAIVDGKLVVKVDGGAVVRLSRDGPLLKVETQPPSNVQDWHAPYCGTSGSLDGEYFPSSGAN
;
A
#
# COMPACT_ATOMS: atom_id res chain seq x y z
N MET A 1 25.18 44.86 -70.55
CA MET A 1 26.65 44.67 -70.51
C MET A 1 27.05 44.22 -69.11
N GLY A 2 28.00 43.28 -68.98
CA GLY A 2 28.63 42.94 -67.69
C GLY A 2 28.59 41.46 -67.32
N LYS A 3 29.41 40.64 -68.00
CA LYS A 3 29.75 39.26 -67.59
C LYS A 3 30.73 39.32 -66.42
N GLN A 4 30.57 38.45 -65.42
CA GLN A 4 31.70 37.83 -64.71
C GLN A 4 31.33 36.41 -64.26
N VAL A 5 32.20 35.48 -64.59
CA VAL A 5 32.22 34.06 -64.23
C VAL A 5 33.23 33.94 -63.08
N VAL A 6 32.88 33.26 -62.00
CA VAL A 6 33.88 32.73 -61.05
C VAL A 6 33.50 31.32 -60.68
N THR A 7 34.33 30.38 -61.14
CA THR A 7 34.42 28.98 -60.76
C THR A 7 34.94 28.85 -59.32
N GLY A 8 34.29 28.03 -58.51
CA GLY A 8 34.79 27.65 -57.19
C GLY A 8 34.30 26.26 -56.80
N TRP A 9 35.15 25.25 -57.00
CA TRP A 9 34.99 23.93 -56.39
C TRP A 9 35.58 24.01 -54.98
N ALA A 10 34.78 23.77 -53.94
CA ALA A 10 35.25 23.66 -52.57
C ALA A 10 34.47 22.58 -51.80
N GLY A 11 35.12 21.43 -51.65
CA GLY A 11 35.07 20.57 -50.48
C GLY A 11 33.72 20.15 -49.93
N CYS A 12 33.22 19.01 -50.41
CA CYS A 12 32.21 18.23 -49.69
C CYS A 12 32.87 17.60 -48.44
N LEU A 13 32.87 18.32 -47.31
CA LEU A 13 33.20 17.76 -46.00
C LEU A 13 31.99 16.94 -45.52
N LEU A 14 31.99 15.64 -45.80
CA LEU A 14 31.12 14.69 -45.11
C LEU A 14 31.56 14.65 -43.64
N GLY A 15 30.93 15.49 -42.81
CA GLY A 15 30.98 15.37 -41.36
C GLY A 15 30.25 14.10 -40.96
N ILE A 16 31.01 13.02 -40.72
CA ILE A 16 30.48 11.82 -40.03
C ILE A 16 30.20 12.24 -38.60
N ALA A 17 28.96 12.64 -38.34
CA ALA A 17 28.45 12.86 -37.00
C ALA A 17 28.46 11.50 -36.28
N LEU A 18 29.41 11.32 -35.36
CA LEU A 18 29.52 10.14 -34.52
C LEU A 18 28.33 10.15 -33.55
N VAL A 19 27.24 9.48 -33.92
CA VAL A 19 26.07 9.30 -33.06
C VAL A 19 26.44 8.21 -32.04
N LEU A 20 26.98 8.62 -30.89
CA LEU A 20 27.22 7.70 -29.78
C LEU A 20 25.87 7.16 -29.31
N PRO A 21 25.65 5.83 -29.30
CA PRO A 21 24.43 5.27 -28.73
C PRO A 21 24.45 5.57 -27.24
N VAL A 22 23.49 6.38 -26.78
CA VAL A 22 23.20 6.52 -25.36
C VAL A 22 22.64 5.18 -24.92
N VAL A 23 23.48 4.34 -24.34
CA VAL A 23 23.03 3.14 -23.64
C VAL A 23 22.31 3.63 -22.39
N SER A 24 20.99 3.78 -22.48
CA SER A 24 20.15 4.00 -21.31
C SER A 24 20.33 2.82 -20.38
N ARG A 25 21.17 2.99 -19.35
CA ARG A 25 21.30 2.03 -18.27
C ARG A 25 19.94 1.96 -17.60
N ALA A 26 19.21 0.87 -17.83
CA ALA A 26 17.94 0.63 -17.16
C ALA A 26 18.17 0.86 -15.66
N ALA A 27 17.33 1.70 -15.05
CA ALA A 27 17.44 2.03 -13.64
C ALA A 27 17.36 0.73 -12.84
N ALA A 28 18.26 0.51 -11.87
CA ALA A 28 18.21 -0.67 -11.01
C ALA A 28 17.00 -0.59 -10.06
N PRO A 29 16.44 -1.72 -9.60
CA PRO A 29 15.42 -1.73 -8.55
C PRO A 29 15.98 -1.21 -7.22
N SER A 30 15.13 -1.16 -6.19
CA SER A 30 15.47 -0.66 -4.85
C SER A 30 16.43 -1.57 -4.07
N PHE A 31 16.80 -2.71 -4.65
CA PHE A 31 17.76 -3.70 -4.14
C PHE A 31 18.77 -4.09 -5.22
N ASP A 32 19.83 -4.80 -4.83
CA ASP A 32 20.83 -5.30 -5.77
C ASP A 32 20.37 -6.62 -6.41
N CYS A 33 20.18 -6.62 -7.73
CA CYS A 33 19.78 -7.81 -8.48
C CYS A 33 20.77 -8.99 -8.36
N ALA A 34 22.05 -8.74 -8.04
CA ALA A 34 23.00 -9.82 -7.78
C ALA A 34 22.69 -10.58 -6.46
N HIS A 35 21.90 -9.97 -5.58
CA HIS A 35 21.47 -10.52 -4.30
C HIS A 35 19.97 -10.90 -4.29
N ALA A 36 19.31 -10.94 -5.46
CA ALA A 36 17.93 -11.39 -5.57
C ALA A 36 17.79 -12.83 -5.04
N SER A 37 16.87 -13.01 -4.11
CA SER A 37 16.66 -14.22 -3.30
C SER A 37 15.23 -14.77 -3.41
N THR A 38 14.28 -13.95 -3.85
CA THR A 38 12.89 -14.38 -4.06
C THR A 38 12.50 -14.40 -5.54
N SER A 39 11.46 -15.16 -5.89
CA SER A 39 10.92 -15.19 -7.26
C SER A 39 10.41 -13.81 -7.67
N VAL A 40 9.86 -13.03 -6.74
CA VAL A 40 9.45 -11.64 -6.97
C VAL A 40 10.66 -10.76 -7.28
N GLU A 41 11.74 -10.85 -6.50
CA GLU A 41 12.97 -10.08 -6.76
C GLU A 41 13.57 -10.42 -8.14
N THR A 42 13.57 -11.70 -8.50
CA THR A 42 14.02 -12.15 -9.83
C THR A 42 13.14 -11.57 -10.94
N ALA A 43 11.81 -11.59 -10.77
CA ALA A 43 10.88 -11.00 -11.72
C ALA A 43 11.08 -9.48 -11.85
N ILE A 44 11.27 -8.78 -10.74
CA ILE A 44 11.55 -7.33 -10.72
C ILE A 44 12.83 -7.03 -11.52
N CYS A 45 13.90 -7.78 -11.30
CA CYS A 45 15.17 -7.62 -12.02
C CYS A 45 15.06 -7.89 -13.54
N GLY A 46 14.11 -8.72 -13.96
CA GLY A 46 13.86 -9.06 -15.36
C GLY A 46 12.94 -8.09 -16.11
N SER A 47 12.18 -7.23 -15.41
CA SER A 47 11.19 -6.34 -16.01
C SER A 47 11.43 -4.87 -15.66
N PRO A 48 11.63 -3.99 -16.68
CA PRO A 48 11.70 -2.54 -16.45
C PRO A 48 10.43 -1.96 -15.81
N ALA A 49 9.26 -2.52 -16.11
CA ALA A 49 7.99 -2.06 -15.55
C ALA A 49 7.91 -2.39 -14.04
N LEU A 50 8.28 -3.61 -13.66
CA LEU A 50 8.33 -4.01 -12.25
C LEU A 50 9.41 -3.26 -11.48
N THR A 51 10.58 -3.03 -12.10
CA THR A 51 11.64 -2.20 -11.52
C THR A 51 11.15 -0.77 -11.24
N GLY A 52 10.38 -0.17 -12.15
CA GLY A 52 9.79 1.15 -11.94
C GLY A 52 8.81 1.17 -10.75
N ALA A 53 7.94 0.16 -10.65
CA ALA A 53 6.97 0.03 -9.57
C ALA A 53 7.65 -0.20 -8.21
N ASP A 54 8.67 -1.06 -8.15
CA ASP A 54 9.46 -1.32 -6.94
C ASP A 54 10.13 -0.04 -6.42
N ARG A 55 10.80 0.72 -7.29
CA ARG A 55 11.42 2.01 -6.91
C ARG A 55 10.38 3.00 -6.39
N ALA A 56 9.25 3.13 -7.09
CA ALA A 56 8.18 4.05 -6.69
C ALA A 56 7.62 3.72 -5.30
N MET A 57 7.47 2.43 -5.00
CA MET A 57 7.06 1.93 -3.69
C MET A 57 8.11 2.21 -2.62
N ALA A 58 9.38 1.89 -2.88
CA ALA A 58 10.49 2.14 -1.96
C ALA A 58 10.65 3.63 -1.62
N ASP A 59 10.51 4.50 -2.63
CA ASP A 59 10.51 5.95 -2.44
C ASP A 59 9.32 6.42 -1.60
N ALA A 60 8.12 5.92 -1.88
CA ALA A 60 6.93 6.24 -1.09
C ALA A 60 7.07 5.79 0.38
N TYR A 61 7.63 4.59 0.60
CA TYR A 61 7.88 4.07 1.95
C TYR A 61 8.88 4.93 2.71
N ARG A 62 10.00 5.32 2.07
CA ARG A 62 11.00 6.21 2.69
C ARG A 62 10.37 7.54 3.10
N VAL A 63 9.65 8.18 2.18
CA VAL A 63 8.98 9.47 2.42
C VAL A 63 7.92 9.36 3.52
N ALA A 64 7.14 8.28 3.55
CA ALA A 64 6.16 8.06 4.61
C ALA A 64 6.86 7.90 5.97
N ARG A 65 7.91 7.08 6.07
CA ARG A 65 8.68 6.92 7.31
C ARG A 65 9.28 8.21 7.83
N GLU A 66 9.83 9.05 6.96
CA GLU A 66 10.46 10.32 7.36
C GLU A 66 9.47 11.32 7.97
N ARG A 67 8.18 11.20 7.63
CA ARG A 67 7.11 12.08 8.12
C ARG A 67 6.49 11.63 9.42
N LEU A 68 6.60 10.34 9.74
CA LEU A 68 5.98 9.74 10.92
C LEU A 68 6.87 9.94 12.15
N ASP A 69 6.24 10.02 13.32
CA ASP A 69 6.95 9.92 14.58
C ASP A 69 7.59 8.53 14.76
N ARG A 70 8.39 8.38 15.81
CA ARG A 70 9.17 7.16 16.05
C ARG A 70 8.29 5.90 16.19
N ASP A 71 7.18 6.01 16.91
CA ASP A 71 6.33 4.85 17.21
C ASP A 71 5.51 4.45 15.99
N ALA A 72 4.89 5.41 15.29
CA ALA A 72 4.20 5.17 14.03
C ALA A 72 5.15 4.69 12.92
N GLY A 73 6.38 5.21 12.90
CA GLY A 73 7.44 4.75 12.00
C GLY A 73 7.81 3.29 12.24
N ARG A 74 7.88 2.84 13.51
CA ARG A 74 8.09 1.41 13.83
C ARG A 74 6.93 0.56 13.34
N LYS A 75 5.69 1.00 13.56
CA LYS A 75 4.51 0.29 13.05
C LYS A 75 4.48 0.22 11.53
N LEU A 76 4.94 1.27 10.83
CA LEU A 76 5.01 1.25 9.37
C LEU A 76 6.07 0.26 8.87
N VAL A 77 7.16 0.06 9.62
CA VAL A 77 8.15 -0.99 9.33
C VAL A 77 7.52 -2.38 9.46
N GLU A 78 6.75 -2.63 10.52
CA GLU A 78 6.06 -3.90 10.75
C GLU A 78 5.04 -4.17 9.63
N ASP A 79 4.20 -3.19 9.30
CA ASP A 79 3.21 -3.27 8.23
C ASP A 79 3.85 -3.46 6.84
N GLN A 80 4.95 -2.77 6.54
CA GLN A 80 5.68 -2.95 5.28
C GLN A 80 6.34 -4.34 5.18
N LYS A 81 6.86 -4.90 6.28
CA LYS A 81 7.40 -6.27 6.30
C LYS A 81 6.30 -7.29 6.04
N ALA A 82 5.15 -7.16 6.69
CA ALA A 82 4.00 -8.02 6.47
C ALA A 82 3.53 -7.95 5.01
N TYR A 83 3.51 -6.75 4.41
CA TYR A 83 3.22 -6.58 2.99
C TYR A 83 4.20 -7.33 2.08
N LEU A 84 5.51 -7.24 2.32
CA LEU A 84 6.50 -7.93 1.49
C LEU A 84 6.36 -9.46 1.57
N VAL A 85 6.10 -10.00 2.76
CA VAL A 85 5.82 -11.44 2.94
C VAL A 85 4.59 -11.86 2.15
N ALA A 86 3.49 -11.11 2.28
CA ALA A 86 2.24 -11.41 1.60
C ALA A 86 2.35 -11.30 0.07
N ARG A 87 3.07 -10.28 -0.43
CA ARG A 87 3.36 -10.09 -1.85
C ARG A 87 4.10 -11.29 -2.42
N ASP A 88 5.14 -11.75 -1.72
CA ASP A 88 5.99 -12.85 -2.17
C ASP A 88 5.22 -14.17 -2.15
N GLN A 89 4.41 -14.43 -1.12
CA GLN A 89 3.51 -15.58 -1.06
C GLN A 89 2.49 -15.58 -2.21
N ALA A 90 1.78 -14.47 -2.42
CA ALA A 90 0.76 -14.36 -3.47
C ALA A 90 1.32 -14.58 -4.88
N PHE A 91 2.61 -14.30 -5.09
CA PHE A 91 3.31 -14.51 -6.36
C PHE A 91 3.70 -15.97 -6.61
N HIS A 92 3.83 -16.78 -5.56
CA HIS A 92 4.09 -18.22 -5.70
C HIS A 92 2.83 -19.04 -6.06
N ASP A 93 1.65 -18.49 -5.84
CA ASP A 93 0.38 -19.17 -6.06
C ASP A 93 -0.14 -18.99 -7.50
N ALA A 94 -1.08 -19.83 -7.95
CA ALA A 94 -1.75 -19.67 -9.25
C ALA A 94 -2.79 -18.52 -9.27
N SER A 95 -2.59 -17.49 -8.44
CA SER A 95 -3.48 -16.34 -8.34
C SER A 95 -3.28 -15.38 -9.51
N SER A 96 -4.27 -14.54 -9.83
CA SER A 96 -4.09 -13.46 -10.81
C SER A 96 -3.03 -12.43 -10.40
N ARG A 97 -2.53 -12.48 -9.16
CA ARG A 97 -1.45 -11.63 -8.64
C ARG A 97 -0.06 -12.18 -8.96
N ALA A 98 0.04 -13.41 -9.46
CA ALA A 98 1.31 -14.08 -9.76
C ALA A 98 1.86 -13.81 -11.16
N ASP A 99 1.16 -13.03 -11.98
CA ASP A 99 1.72 -12.50 -13.22
C ASP A 99 2.34 -11.10 -13.04
N GLU A 100 3.10 -10.65 -14.04
CA GLU A 100 3.76 -9.34 -14.02
C GLU A 100 2.76 -8.19 -13.81
N LYS A 101 1.56 -8.26 -14.40
CA LYS A 101 0.55 -7.21 -14.27
C LYS A 101 0.02 -7.15 -12.85
N GLY A 102 -0.34 -8.30 -12.27
CA GLY A 102 -0.84 -8.42 -10.92
C GLY A 102 0.17 -7.99 -9.87
N LEU A 103 1.44 -8.39 -10.02
CA LEU A 103 2.52 -7.95 -9.14
C LEU A 103 2.74 -6.43 -9.24
N ARG A 104 2.71 -5.87 -10.46
CA ARG A 104 2.81 -4.42 -10.66
C ARG A 104 1.65 -3.68 -9.99
N GLU A 105 0.41 -4.10 -10.23
CA GLU A 105 -0.79 -3.47 -9.66
C GLU A 105 -0.81 -3.56 -8.13
N ASN A 106 -0.31 -4.66 -7.56
CA ASN A 106 -0.14 -4.81 -6.13
C ASN A 106 0.87 -3.79 -5.56
N MET A 107 2.04 -3.64 -6.17
CA MET A 107 3.04 -2.63 -5.76
C MET A 107 2.55 -1.20 -5.97
N GLU A 108 1.81 -0.93 -7.04
CA GLU A 108 1.19 0.38 -7.29
C GLU A 108 0.11 0.71 -6.25
N SER A 109 -0.72 -0.26 -5.85
CA SER A 109 -1.69 -0.09 -4.77
C SER A 109 -1.01 0.24 -3.45
N ARG A 110 0.02 -0.53 -3.09
CA ARG A 110 0.83 -0.25 -1.91
C ARG A 110 1.47 1.14 -1.96
N THR A 111 1.99 1.54 -3.12
CA THR A 111 2.55 2.88 -3.34
C THR A 111 1.51 3.98 -3.09
N ARG A 112 0.26 3.81 -3.57
CA ARG A 112 -0.83 4.75 -3.31
C ARG A 112 -1.15 4.86 -1.83
N PHE A 113 -1.26 3.72 -1.13
CA PHE A 113 -1.46 3.69 0.31
C PHE A 113 -0.36 4.47 1.05
N LEU A 114 0.92 4.15 0.79
CA LEU A 114 2.06 4.81 1.45
C LEU A 114 2.08 6.33 1.20
N ARG A 115 1.77 6.76 -0.02
CA ARG A 115 1.67 8.20 -0.36
C ARG A 115 0.47 8.88 0.30
N GLY A 116 -0.59 8.12 0.57
CA GLY A 116 -1.81 8.58 1.22
C GLY A 116 -1.72 8.69 2.74
N ILE A 117 -0.62 8.24 3.36
CA ILE A 117 -0.39 8.43 4.79
C ILE A 117 -0.03 9.91 5.03
N PRO A 118 -0.88 10.69 5.73
CA PRO A 118 -0.61 12.10 5.98
C PRO A 118 0.50 12.27 7.03
N ALA A 119 1.23 13.38 6.94
CA ALA A 119 2.26 13.73 7.94
C ALA A 119 1.67 14.05 9.32
N ARG A 120 0.38 14.36 9.39
CA ARG A 120 -0.36 14.58 10.64
C ARG A 120 -1.66 13.81 10.58
N ALA A 121 -1.93 13.01 11.60
CA ALA A 121 -3.19 12.29 11.70
C ALA A 121 -4.37 13.27 11.86
N PRO A 122 -5.55 12.93 11.30
CA PRO A 122 -6.76 13.71 11.56
C PRO A 122 -7.14 13.65 13.04
N ALA A 123 -7.85 14.68 13.50
CA ALA A 123 -8.42 14.69 14.84
C ALA A 123 -9.58 13.70 14.95
N GLY A 124 -9.69 13.02 16.10
CA GLY A 124 -10.79 12.08 16.36
C GLY A 124 -10.71 10.79 15.55
N PHE A 125 -11.88 10.22 15.23
CA PHE A 125 -12.00 8.90 14.58
C PHE A 125 -12.39 8.96 13.11
N SER A 126 -13.01 10.05 12.65
CA SER A 126 -13.55 10.16 11.31
C SER A 126 -12.47 10.10 10.24
N GLY A 127 -12.76 9.40 9.15
CA GLY A 127 -11.86 9.22 8.01
C GLY A 127 -11.61 7.76 7.68
N ARG A 128 -10.62 7.54 6.83
CA ARG A 128 -10.20 6.23 6.33
C ARG A 128 -8.91 5.82 7.01
N TRP A 129 -8.83 4.58 7.44
CA TRP A 129 -7.68 4.02 8.15
C TRP A 129 -7.29 2.69 7.52
N GLY A 130 -6.08 2.59 6.97
CA GLY A 130 -5.63 1.41 6.24
C GLY A 130 -4.42 0.74 6.86
N SER A 131 -4.29 -0.54 6.58
CA SER A 131 -3.09 -1.34 6.83
C SER A 131 -2.91 -2.30 5.65
N VAL A 132 -1.87 -3.14 5.69
CA VAL A 132 -1.75 -4.27 4.77
C VAL A 132 -2.96 -5.22 4.85
N GLY A 133 -3.59 -5.32 6.02
CA GLY A 133 -4.67 -6.28 6.33
C GLY A 133 -6.07 -5.78 6.06
N GLY A 134 -6.27 -4.50 5.77
CA GLY A 134 -7.62 -3.99 5.53
C GLY A 134 -7.80 -2.48 5.63
N LEU A 135 -9.06 -2.09 5.69
CA LEU A 135 -9.55 -0.72 5.71
C LEU A 135 -10.66 -0.57 6.75
N VAL A 136 -10.54 0.48 7.56
CA VAL A 136 -11.59 1.00 8.42
C VAL A 136 -12.06 2.34 7.85
N VAL A 137 -13.37 2.52 7.70
CA VAL A 137 -13.99 3.79 7.34
C VAL A 137 -14.89 4.22 8.48
N VAL A 138 -14.73 5.47 8.92
CA VAL A 138 -15.53 6.07 9.98
C VAL A 138 -16.14 7.37 9.46
N ASP A 139 -17.46 7.37 9.31
CA ASP A 139 -18.25 8.54 8.92
C ASP A 139 -18.96 9.10 10.13
N ALA A 140 -18.75 10.39 10.44
CA ALA A 140 -19.50 11.07 11.50
C ALA A 140 -20.71 11.80 10.90
N ALA A 141 -21.90 11.53 11.44
CA ALA A 141 -23.13 12.22 11.08
C ALA A 141 -24.04 12.31 12.31
N ASP A 142 -24.59 13.50 12.58
CA ASP A 142 -25.65 13.72 13.58
C ASP A 142 -25.36 13.18 14.99
N GLY A 143 -24.12 13.32 15.45
CA GLY A 143 -23.69 12.86 16.79
C GLY A 143 -23.45 11.34 16.89
N ALA A 144 -23.54 10.61 15.78
CA ALA A 144 -23.22 9.20 15.67
C ALA A 144 -22.07 8.95 14.68
N TYR A 145 -21.48 7.76 14.78
CA TYR A 145 -20.40 7.32 13.90
C TYR A 145 -20.81 6.05 13.18
N LYS A 146 -20.94 6.10 11.86
CA LYS A 146 -21.05 4.90 11.02
C LYS A 146 -19.66 4.34 10.80
N VAL A 147 -19.45 3.08 11.16
CA VAL A 147 -18.16 2.40 11.04
C VAL A 147 -18.31 1.20 10.12
N SER A 148 -17.37 1.06 9.19
CA SER A 148 -17.20 -0.11 8.34
C SER A 148 -15.76 -0.59 8.45
N VAL A 149 -15.57 -1.88 8.73
CA VAL A 149 -14.27 -2.53 8.83
C VAL A 149 -14.25 -3.69 7.84
N ASN A 150 -13.32 -3.62 6.89
CA ASN A 150 -13.13 -4.66 5.89
C ASN A 150 -11.68 -5.13 5.96
N THR A 151 -11.48 -6.40 6.35
CA THR A 151 -10.14 -7.00 6.43
C THR A 151 -10.08 -8.25 5.56
N VAL A 152 -8.89 -8.57 5.10
CA VAL A 152 -8.63 -9.73 4.25
C VAL A 152 -7.26 -10.28 4.57
N GLU A 153 -7.11 -11.59 4.46
CA GLU A 153 -5.79 -12.19 4.50
C GLU A 153 -4.91 -11.62 3.37
N PRO A 154 -3.78 -10.93 3.66
CA PRO A 154 -3.08 -10.16 2.65
C PRO A 154 -2.47 -10.97 1.49
N ASP A 155 -2.12 -12.23 1.75
CA ASP A 155 -1.47 -13.14 0.79
C ASP A 155 -2.49 -13.69 -0.22
N MET A 156 -3.30 -14.66 0.21
CA MET A 156 -4.20 -15.46 -0.61
C MET A 156 -5.66 -15.04 -0.47
N GLY A 157 -6.00 -14.19 0.50
CA GLY A 157 -7.39 -13.83 0.78
C GLY A 157 -8.25 -15.03 1.18
N ARG A 158 -7.71 -16.01 1.92
CA ARG A 158 -8.45 -17.21 2.33
C ARG A 158 -9.60 -16.89 3.28
N TRP A 159 -9.51 -15.76 3.97
CA TRP A 159 -10.58 -15.21 4.78
C TRP A 159 -10.75 -13.72 4.48
N VAL A 160 -11.99 -13.27 4.65
CA VAL A 160 -12.41 -11.88 4.61
C VAL A 160 -13.25 -11.64 5.86
N CYS A 161 -13.14 -10.43 6.42
CA CYS A 161 -14.11 -9.93 7.36
C CYS A 161 -14.80 -8.67 6.81
N ASP A 162 -16.11 -8.58 6.99
CA ASP A 162 -16.90 -7.40 6.68
C ASP A 162 -17.85 -7.11 7.84
N ALA A 163 -17.46 -6.16 8.69
CA ALA A 163 -18.25 -5.74 9.83
C ALA A 163 -18.59 -4.26 9.75
N GLY A 164 -19.76 -3.91 10.24
CA GLY A 164 -20.14 -2.51 10.35
C GLY A 164 -21.26 -2.28 11.35
N GLY A 165 -21.44 -1.02 11.71
CA GLY A 165 -22.48 -0.61 12.64
C GLY A 165 -22.45 0.89 12.90
N ILE A 166 -23.40 1.33 13.72
CA ILE A 166 -23.45 2.70 14.23
C ILE A 166 -22.98 2.68 15.67
N GLY A 167 -22.02 3.54 15.99
CA GLY A 167 -21.42 3.64 17.31
C GLY A 167 -21.41 5.06 17.85
N ALA A 168 -20.99 5.17 19.10
CA ALA A 168 -20.80 6.43 19.82
C ALA A 168 -19.46 6.41 20.57
N ILE A 169 -18.96 7.59 20.92
CA ILE A 169 -17.77 7.70 21.76
C ILE A 169 -18.18 7.50 23.22
N VAL A 170 -17.56 6.54 23.90
CA VAL A 170 -17.71 6.25 25.32
C VAL A 170 -16.31 6.16 25.91
N ASP A 171 -16.03 6.96 26.94
CA ASP A 171 -14.72 7.02 27.61
C ASP A 171 -13.53 7.18 26.64
N GLY A 172 -13.69 8.03 25.64
CA GLY A 172 -12.66 8.32 24.64
C GLY A 172 -12.43 7.21 23.61
N LYS A 173 -13.23 6.14 23.61
CA LYS A 173 -13.21 5.07 22.59
C LYS A 173 -14.48 5.12 21.76
N LEU A 174 -14.36 4.92 20.46
CA LEU A 174 -15.53 4.73 19.60
C LEU A 174 -16.00 3.28 19.74
N VAL A 175 -17.18 3.09 20.31
CA VAL A 175 -17.76 1.78 20.63
C VAL A 175 -18.88 1.48 19.64
N VAL A 176 -18.72 0.38 18.89
CA VAL A 176 -19.65 -0.03 17.83
C VAL A 176 -20.16 -1.44 18.16
N LYS A 177 -21.48 -1.60 18.20
CA LYS A 177 -22.08 -2.95 18.21
C LYS A 177 -22.13 -3.44 16.77
N VAL A 178 -21.63 -4.65 16.55
CA VAL A 178 -21.64 -5.32 15.25
C VAL A 178 -22.46 -6.60 15.34
N ASP A 179 -22.69 -7.25 14.20
CA ASP A 179 -23.42 -8.51 14.12
C ASP A 179 -22.80 -9.60 15.01
N GLY A 180 -23.63 -10.56 15.44
CA GLY A 180 -23.21 -11.62 16.36
C GLY A 180 -23.02 -11.17 17.81
N GLY A 181 -23.46 -9.95 18.15
CA GLY A 181 -23.45 -9.42 19.53
C GLY A 181 -22.08 -8.98 20.04
N ALA A 182 -21.06 -8.96 19.16
CA ALA A 182 -19.75 -8.44 19.51
C ALA A 182 -19.74 -6.91 19.56
N VAL A 183 -18.75 -6.39 20.29
CA VAL A 183 -18.47 -4.97 20.39
C VAL A 183 -17.09 -4.71 19.80
N VAL A 184 -17.02 -3.90 18.75
CA VAL A 184 -15.77 -3.41 18.18
C VAL A 184 -15.43 -2.08 18.83
N ARG A 185 -14.22 -1.95 19.37
CA ARG A 185 -13.71 -0.72 19.98
C ARG A 185 -12.60 -0.14 19.15
N LEU A 186 -12.77 1.13 18.81
CA LEU A 186 -11.80 1.95 18.12
C LEU A 186 -11.18 2.90 19.14
N SER A 187 -9.84 2.90 19.21
CA SER A 187 -9.08 3.81 20.07
C SER A 187 -7.93 4.45 19.29
N ARG A 188 -7.42 5.57 19.81
CA ARG A 188 -6.28 6.29 19.25
C ARG A 188 -5.01 5.83 19.96
N ASP A 189 -4.01 5.40 19.19
CA ASP A 189 -2.66 5.15 19.69
C ASP A 189 -1.68 5.98 18.85
N GLY A 190 -1.30 7.15 19.40
CA GLY A 190 -0.62 8.19 18.62
C GLY A 190 -1.40 8.54 17.33
N PRO A 191 -0.77 8.47 16.15
CA PRO A 191 -1.43 8.74 14.88
C PRO A 191 -2.26 7.57 14.35
N LEU A 192 -2.24 6.40 14.99
CA LEU A 192 -2.91 5.18 14.51
C LEU A 192 -4.30 5.04 15.09
N LEU A 193 -5.16 4.34 14.34
CA LEU A 193 -6.40 3.80 14.83
C LEU A 193 -6.17 2.34 15.25
N LYS A 194 -6.40 2.02 16.52
CA LYS A 194 -6.41 0.64 17.02
C LYS A 194 -7.83 0.11 17.04
N VAL A 195 -8.04 -1.07 16.47
CA VAL A 195 -9.31 -1.80 16.46
C VAL A 195 -9.16 -3.05 17.32
N GLU A 196 -10.10 -3.24 18.24
CA GLU A 196 -10.16 -4.40 19.12
C GLU A 196 -11.59 -4.94 19.18
N THR A 197 -11.75 -6.24 18.97
CA THR A 197 -13.02 -6.95 19.00
C THR A 197 -13.23 -7.57 20.38
N GLN A 198 -14.35 -7.28 21.01
CA GLN A 198 -14.81 -7.99 22.19
C GLN A 198 -16.00 -8.89 21.83
N PRO A 199 -15.84 -10.22 21.92
CA PRO A 199 -16.95 -11.17 21.79
C PRO A 199 -18.07 -10.90 22.83
N PRO A 200 -19.31 -11.33 22.55
CA PRO A 200 -20.37 -11.31 23.55
C PRO A 200 -19.97 -12.12 24.78
N SER A 201 -20.29 -11.60 25.97
CA SER A 201 -20.06 -12.32 27.22
C SER A 201 -20.90 -13.59 27.30
N ASN A 202 -20.37 -14.62 27.96
CA ASN A 202 -21.05 -15.89 28.24
C ASN A 202 -21.43 -16.73 27.00
N VAL A 203 -20.76 -16.52 25.86
CA VAL A 203 -20.87 -17.40 24.68
C VAL A 203 -19.59 -18.20 24.55
N GLN A 204 -19.68 -19.50 24.82
CA GLN A 204 -18.58 -20.45 24.60
C GLN A 204 -18.39 -20.66 23.09
N ASP A 205 -17.14 -20.79 22.64
CA ASP A 205 -16.78 -21.05 21.24
C ASP A 205 -17.43 -20.07 20.26
N TRP A 206 -17.46 -18.79 20.63
CA TRP A 206 -17.99 -17.74 19.77
C TRP A 206 -17.09 -17.54 18.55
N HIS A 207 -17.72 -17.40 17.38
CA HIS A 207 -17.07 -17.06 16.13
C HIS A 207 -17.70 -15.78 15.59
N ALA A 208 -16.89 -14.89 15.03
CA ALA A 208 -17.36 -13.68 14.37
C ALA A 208 -18.16 -14.04 13.11
N PRO A 209 -19.49 -13.82 13.05
CA PRO A 209 -20.29 -14.21 11.89
C PRO A 209 -19.98 -13.36 10.65
N TYR A 210 -19.28 -12.26 10.84
CA TYR A 210 -18.81 -11.34 9.80
C TYR A 210 -17.39 -11.69 9.30
N CYS A 211 -16.76 -12.76 9.79
CA CYS A 211 -15.43 -13.20 9.38
C CYS A 211 -15.43 -14.64 8.86
N GLY A 212 -14.60 -14.90 7.85
CA GLY A 212 -14.17 -16.26 7.51
C GLY A 212 -13.33 -16.89 8.63
N THR A 213 -13.08 -18.20 8.53
CA THR A 213 -12.28 -18.94 9.53
C THR A 213 -10.91 -18.30 9.73
N SER A 214 -10.54 -18.07 11.00
CA SER A 214 -9.30 -17.42 11.43
C SER A 214 -9.16 -15.94 11.05
N GLY A 215 -10.21 -15.32 10.50
CA GLY A 215 -10.23 -13.89 10.21
C GLY A 215 -10.33 -13.02 11.47
N SER A 216 -9.83 -11.80 11.38
CA SER A 216 -9.92 -10.81 12.46
C SER A 216 -10.04 -9.40 11.91
N LEU A 217 -10.74 -8.55 12.66
CA LEU A 217 -10.76 -7.09 12.48
C LEU A 217 -9.61 -6.40 13.23
N ASP A 218 -9.01 -7.10 14.19
CA ASP A 218 -8.11 -6.51 15.18
C ASP A 218 -6.80 -6.08 14.54
N GLY A 219 -6.33 -4.89 14.91
CA GLY A 219 -5.09 -4.37 14.37
C GLY A 219 -4.93 -2.86 14.55
N GLU A 220 -3.85 -2.36 13.97
CA GLU A 220 -3.50 -0.95 13.93
C GLU A 220 -3.56 -0.45 12.49
N TYR A 221 -4.17 0.71 12.29
CA TYR A 221 -4.46 1.27 10.97
C TYR A 221 -3.94 2.70 10.86
N PHE A 222 -3.24 2.99 9.77
CA PHE A 222 -2.73 4.32 9.45
C PHE A 222 -3.82 5.18 8.84
N PRO A 223 -3.88 6.48 9.13
CA PRO A 223 -4.75 7.38 8.38
C PRO A 223 -4.39 7.32 6.90
N SER A 224 -5.40 7.28 6.03
CA SER A 224 -5.22 7.18 4.59
C SER A 224 -6.13 8.17 3.87
N SER A 225 -5.57 8.97 2.96
CA SER A 225 -6.34 9.86 2.09
C SER A 225 -6.73 9.24 0.75
N GLY A 226 -6.36 7.97 0.49
CA GLY A 226 -6.54 7.30 -0.80
C GLY A 226 -7.75 6.34 -0.85
N ALA A 227 -8.31 6.18 -2.05
CA ALA A 227 -9.06 4.97 -2.40
C ALA A 227 -8.06 3.82 -2.63
N ASN A 228 -8.33 2.65 -2.03
CA ASN A 228 -7.55 1.44 -2.29
C ASN A 228 -7.91 0.90 -3.68
#